data_AF-A0A0P9D7B5-F1
#
_entry.id   AF-A0A0P9D7B5-F1
#
_cell.length_a   1.000
_cell.length_b   1.000
_cell.length_c   1.000
_cell.angle_alpha   90.00
_cell.angle_beta   90.00
_cell.angle_gamma   90.00
#
_symmetry.space_group_name_H-M   'P 1'
#
loop_
_entity.id
_entity.type
_entity.pdbx_description
1 polymer ?
#
loop_
_entity_poly.entity_id
_entity_poly.type
_entity_poly.pdbx_seq_one_letter_code
_entity_poly.pdbx_strand_id
1 'polypeptide(L)'
;MLSDGRISPWKLAVCFLGLAYGVLLGMKLPDAGLVLTVAIVSVSAAIWYIANRGYSLWLVMPAITGLIILISSAVALYSGYPPTSFVPVTRTDIELWLALLLAFGYIAWGVYETQHMAVI
;
A
#
# COMPACT_ATOMS: atom_id res chain seq x y z
N MET A 1 1.86 15.17 18.41
CA MET A 1 2.10 14.31 19.58
C MET A 1 2.32 12.89 19.10
N LEU A 2 3.44 12.26 19.45
CA LEU A 2 3.72 10.82 19.25
C LEU A 2 2.98 9.98 20.33
N SER A 3 1.69 10.26 20.55
CA SER A 3 0.82 9.52 21.47
C SER A 3 0.16 8.41 20.65
N ASP A 4 0.61 7.17 20.61
CA ASP A 4 1.29 6.37 21.62
C ASP A 4 2.55 5.73 21.04
N GLY A 5 3.66 5.77 21.78
CA GLY A 5 4.97 5.21 21.39
C GLY A 5 5.03 3.67 21.24
N ARG A 6 3.94 3.00 20.89
CA ARG A 6 3.91 1.58 20.57
C ARG A 6 3.83 1.40 19.07
N ILE A 7 5.00 1.43 18.42
CA ILE A 7 5.15 0.84 17.10
C ILE A 7 4.74 -0.63 17.22
N SER A 8 3.57 -0.97 16.68
CA SER A 8 3.12 -2.36 16.61
C SER A 8 4.05 -3.11 15.65
N PRO A 9 4.87 -4.07 16.14
CA PRO A 9 5.85 -4.75 15.29
C PRO A 9 5.16 -5.59 14.21
N TRP A 10 3.99 -6.16 14.53
CA TRP A 10 3.20 -6.92 13.59
C TRP A 10 2.64 -6.03 12.48
N LYS A 11 2.15 -4.82 12.82
CA LYS A 11 1.63 -3.86 11.84
C LYS A 11 2.72 -3.42 10.88
N LEU A 12 3.92 -3.18 11.42
CA LEU A 12 5.09 -2.81 10.64
C LEU A 12 5.47 -3.95 9.69
N ALA A 13 5.58 -5.18 10.17
CA ALA A 13 5.89 -6.34 9.33
C ALA A 13 4.88 -6.53 8.19
N VAL A 14 3.59 -6.47 8.51
CA VAL A 14 2.49 -6.67 7.55
C VAL A 14 2.48 -5.55 6.50
N CYS A 15 2.60 -4.29 6.91
CA CYS A 15 2.67 -3.15 5.98
C CYS A 15 3.92 -3.18 5.11
N PHE A 16 5.10 -3.49 5.67
CA PHE A 16 6.34 -3.59 4.88
C PHE A 16 6.30 -4.73 3.87
N LEU A 17 5.72 -5.88 4.21
CA LEU A 17 5.52 -6.98 3.26
C LEU A 17 4.57 -6.57 2.13
N GLY A 18 3.47 -5.88 2.46
CA GLY A 18 2.53 -5.35 1.48
C GLY A 18 3.17 -4.31 0.55
N LEU A 19 3.96 -3.39 1.10
CA LEU A 19 4.71 -2.39 0.33
C LEU A 19 5.73 -3.05 -0.60
N ALA A 20 6.52 -3.99 -0.07
CA ALA A 20 7.49 -4.74 -0.86
C ALA A 20 6.82 -5.48 -2.02
N TYR A 21 5.66 -6.12 -1.77
CA TYR A 21 4.87 -6.75 -2.81
C TYR A 21 4.44 -5.76 -3.90
N GLY A 22 3.83 -4.63 -3.53
CA GLY A 22 3.35 -3.64 -4.50
C GLY A 22 4.47 -3.01 -5.31
N VAL A 23 5.63 -2.76 -4.71
CA VAL A 23 6.82 -2.23 -5.40
C VAL A 23 7.41 -3.27 -6.35
N LEU A 24 7.58 -4.52 -5.91
CA LEU A 24 8.10 -5.59 -6.75
C LEU A 24 7.20 -5.87 -7.95
N LEU A 25 5.87 -5.82 -7.77
CA LEU A 25 4.91 -5.91 -8.84
C LEU A 25 5.05 -4.72 -9.81
N GLY A 26 5.14 -3.50 -9.26
CA GLY A 26 5.35 -2.27 -10.03
C GLY A 26 6.58 -2.31 -10.93
N MET A 27 7.70 -2.83 -10.43
CA MET A 27 8.96 -2.96 -11.18
C MET A 27 8.90 -3.93 -12.35
N LYS A 28 7.89 -4.82 -12.42
CA LYS A 28 7.73 -5.80 -13.49
C LYS A 28 6.74 -5.36 -14.57
N LEU A 29 6.09 -4.22 -14.39
CA LEU A 29 5.17 -3.67 -15.37
C LEU A 29 5.94 -3.01 -16.53
N PRO A 30 5.38 -3.03 -17.75
CA PRO A 30 5.99 -2.37 -18.90
C PRO A 30 6.23 -0.87 -18.63
N ASP A 31 5.36 -0.24 -17.86
CA ASP A 31 5.45 1.17 -17.44
C ASP A 31 5.94 1.33 -15.98
N ALA A 32 6.89 0.49 -15.55
CA ALA A 32 7.41 0.50 -14.18
C ALA A 32 7.82 1.90 -13.70
N GLY A 33 8.45 2.72 -14.56
CA GLY A 33 8.84 4.09 -14.24
C GLY A 33 7.66 5.00 -13.89
N LEU A 34 6.55 4.89 -14.63
CA LEU A 34 5.34 5.68 -14.38
C LEU A 34 4.67 5.22 -13.08
N VAL A 35 4.56 3.91 -12.86
CA VAL A 35 3.96 3.33 -11.64
C VAL A 35 4.75 3.72 -10.39
N LEU A 36 6.08 3.65 -10.44
CA LEU A 36 6.94 4.06 -9.34
C LEU A 36 6.84 5.57 -9.08
N THR A 37 6.76 6.39 -10.12
CA THR A 37 6.59 7.83 -9.99
C THR A 37 5.25 8.17 -9.33
N VAL A 38 4.16 7.55 -9.79
CA VAL A 38 2.82 7.72 -9.19
C VAL A 38 2.82 7.27 -7.73
N ALA A 39 3.46 6.13 -7.41
CA ALA A 39 3.58 5.66 -6.04
C ALA A 39 4.37 6.64 -5.15
N ILE A 40 5.52 7.13 -5.61
CA ILE A 40 6.33 8.11 -4.88
C ILE A 40 5.52 9.40 -4.65
N VAL A 41 4.93 9.96 -5.70
CA VAL A 41 4.13 11.19 -5.60
C VAL A 41 2.95 11.00 -4.65
N SER A 42 2.25 9.88 -4.73
CA SER A 42 1.10 9.59 -3.85
C SER A 42 1.53 9.44 -2.39
N VAL A 43 2.64 8.74 -2.13
CA VAL A 43 3.21 8.59 -0.79
C VAL A 43 3.68 9.95 -0.26
N SER A 44 4.41 10.73 -1.04
CA SER A 44 4.88 12.06 -0.66
C SER A 44 3.73 13.01 -0.38
N ALA A 45 2.68 13.00 -1.19
CA ALA A 45 1.46 13.79 -0.97
C ALA A 45 0.73 13.36 0.31
N ALA A 46 0.62 12.05 0.56
CA ALA A 46 0.03 11.52 1.78
C ALA A 46 0.85 11.93 3.02
N ILE A 47 2.19 11.76 2.98
CA ILE A 47 3.09 12.18 4.06
C ILE A 47 2.95 13.68 4.34
N TRP A 48 2.94 14.51 3.28
CA TRP A 48 2.78 15.95 3.41
C TRP A 48 1.44 16.31 4.07
N TYR A 49 0.34 15.70 3.60
CA TYR A 49 -0.99 15.93 4.16
C TYR A 49 -1.07 15.53 5.65
N ILE A 50 -0.50 14.37 5.99
CA ILE A 50 -0.46 13.85 7.37
C ILE A 50 0.35 14.77 8.28
N ALA A 51 1.54 15.18 7.83
CA ALA A 51 2.41 16.09 8.56
C ALA A 51 1.72 17.43 8.82
N ASN A 52 1.01 17.97 7.83
CA ASN A 52 0.29 19.24 7.95
C ASN A 52 -0.91 19.16 8.92
N ARG A 53 -1.49 17.97 9.09
CA ARG A 53 -2.58 17.72 10.05
C ARG A 53 -2.08 17.34 11.45
N GLY A 54 -0.78 17.18 11.64
CA GLY A 54 -0.18 16.76 12.91
C GLY A 54 -0.50 15.32 13.32
N TYR A 55 -1.02 14.51 12.39
CA TYR A 55 -1.33 13.11 12.63
C TYR A 55 -0.06 12.23 12.61
N SER A 56 -0.09 11.14 13.36
CA SER A 56 0.99 10.16 13.33
C SER A 56 1.00 9.41 11.99
N LEU A 57 2.16 9.32 11.34
CA LEU A 57 2.33 8.57 10.09
C LEU A 57 1.94 7.10 10.25
N TRP A 58 2.10 6.57 11.46
CA TRP A 58 1.77 5.20 11.82
C TRP A 58 0.28 4.87 11.69
N LEU A 59 -0.60 5.86 11.86
CA LEU A 59 -2.05 5.67 11.73
C LEU A 59 -2.46 5.38 10.28
N VAL A 60 -1.77 5.99 9.33
CA VAL A 60 -2.16 6.00 7.91
C VAL A 60 -1.34 5.01 7.08
N MET A 61 -0.30 4.41 7.68
CA MET A 61 0.58 3.43 7.04
C MET A 61 -0.16 2.24 6.39
N PRO A 62 -1.20 1.65 7.00
CA PRO A 62 -1.98 0.59 6.35
C PRO A 62 -2.69 1.09 5.10
N ALA A 63 -3.31 2.28 5.15
CA ALA A 63 -4.01 2.85 4.00
C ALA A 63 -3.04 3.16 2.85
N ILE A 64 -1.86 3.69 3.15
CA ILE A 64 -0.79 3.92 2.15
C ILE A 64 -0.34 2.60 1.53
N THR A 65 -0.15 1.56 2.34
CA THR A 65 0.21 0.22 1.86
C THR A 65 -0.87 -0.35 0.94
N GLY A 66 -2.13 -0.25 1.34
CA GLY A 66 -3.26 -0.67 0.53
C GLY A 66 -3.36 0.08 -0.80
N LEU A 67 -3.15 1.40 -0.80
CA LEU A 67 -3.13 2.20 -2.04
C LEU A 67 -2.06 1.74 -3.02
N ILE A 68 -0.85 1.45 -2.54
CA ILE A 68 0.25 0.97 -3.39
C ILE A 68 -0.08 -0.39 -4.01
N ILE A 69 -0.58 -1.33 -3.20
CA ILE A 69 -1.00 -2.64 -3.71
C ILE A 69 -2.12 -2.47 -4.74
N LEU A 70 -3.11 -1.62 -4.44
CA LEU A 70 -4.25 -1.39 -5.32
C LEU A 70 -3.83 -0.82 -6.68
N ILE A 71 -2.97 0.21 -6.68
CA ILE A 71 -2.45 0.82 -7.91
C ILE A 71 -1.62 -0.20 -8.70
N SER A 72 -0.68 -0.89 -8.06
CA SER A 72 0.17 -1.88 -8.74
C SER A 72 -0.65 -3.04 -9.33
N SER A 73 -1.64 -3.54 -8.60
CA SER A 73 -2.52 -4.62 -9.08
C SER A 73 -3.47 -4.16 -10.19
N ALA A 74 -4.03 -2.95 -10.10
CA ALA A 74 -4.89 -2.39 -11.15
C ALA A 74 -4.11 -2.16 -12.46
N VAL A 75 -2.89 -1.63 -12.37
CA VAL A 75 -2.04 -1.43 -13.55
C VAL A 75 -1.60 -2.78 -14.14
N ALA A 76 -1.36 -3.80 -13.30
CA ALA A 76 -1.06 -5.15 -13.77
C ALA A 76 -2.22 -5.80 -14.53
N LEU A 77 -3.46 -5.64 -14.05
CA LEU A 77 -4.66 -6.12 -14.75
C LEU A 77 -4.87 -5.38 -16.08
N TYR A 78 -4.58 -4.08 -16.13
CA TYR A 78 -4.81 -3.27 -17.34
C TYR A 78 -3.71 -3.44 -18.40
N SER A 79 -2.44 -3.45 -17.98
CA SER A 79 -1.28 -3.39 -18.89
C SER A 79 -0.71 -4.77 -19.23
N GLY A 80 -1.21 -5.82 -18.58
CA GLY A 80 -0.66 -7.16 -18.63
C GLY A 80 0.55 -7.32 -17.72
N TYR A 81 0.80 -8.56 -17.29
CA TYR A 81 1.90 -8.92 -16.39
C TYR A 81 2.71 -10.07 -16.99
N PRO A 82 4.06 -10.04 -16.87
CA PRO A 82 4.90 -11.07 -17.48
C PRO A 82 4.71 -12.43 -16.77
N PRO A 83 4.58 -13.55 -17.53
CA PRO A 83 4.35 -14.89 -16.97
C PRO A 83 5.51 -15.41 -16.12
N THR A 84 6.70 -14.81 -16.25
CA THR A 84 7.92 -15.16 -15.51
C THR A 84 8.18 -14.16 -14.38
N SER A 85 7.27 -14.06 -13.41
CA SER A 85 7.52 -13.28 -12.19
C SER A 85 8.12 -14.17 -11.08
N PHE A 86 9.22 -13.68 -10.49
CA PHE A 86 9.82 -14.24 -9.26
C PHE A 86 8.96 -13.97 -8.02
N VAL A 87 7.93 -13.12 -8.14
CA VAL A 87 6.91 -12.91 -7.09
C VAL A 87 5.86 -14.02 -7.25
N PRO A 88 5.76 -14.99 -6.32
CA PRO A 88 4.97 -16.21 -6.51
C PRO A 88 3.44 -16.02 -6.48
N VAL A 89 2.93 -14.78 -6.40
CA VAL A 89 1.50 -14.46 -6.18
C VAL A 89 0.97 -13.41 -7.17
N THR A 90 1.44 -13.41 -8.41
CA THR A 90 0.89 -12.59 -9.53
C THR A 90 1.01 -13.28 -10.89
N ARG A 91 0.81 -14.60 -10.92
CA ARG A 91 0.87 -15.40 -12.17
C ARG A 91 -0.50 -15.58 -12.81
N THR A 92 -1.57 -15.30 -12.08
CA THR A 92 -2.95 -15.49 -12.53
C THR A 92 -3.81 -14.26 -12.20
N ASP A 93 -4.84 -14.02 -13.00
CA ASP A 93 -5.81 -12.93 -12.75
C ASP A 93 -6.44 -13.05 -11.36
N ILE A 94 -6.69 -14.27 -10.91
CA ILE A 94 -7.28 -14.57 -9.59
C ILE A 94 -6.37 -14.07 -8.46
N GLU A 95 -5.05 -14.23 -8.58
CA GLU A 95 -4.09 -13.72 -7.59
C GLU A 95 -4.10 -12.19 -7.53
N LEU A 96 -4.26 -11.51 -8.67
CA LEU A 96 -4.39 -10.05 -8.72
C LEU A 96 -5.72 -9.57 -8.10
N TRP A 97 -6.82 -10.29 -8.32
CA TRP A 97 -8.09 -10.01 -7.65
C TRP A 97 -8.02 -10.21 -6.14
N LEU A 98 -7.32 -11.26 -5.67
CA LEU A 98 -7.06 -11.46 -4.24
C LEU A 98 -6.19 -10.35 -3.66
N ALA A 99 -5.17 -9.90 -4.40
CA ALA A 99 -4.33 -8.77 -3.99
C ALA A 99 -5.14 -7.45 -3.90
N LEU A 100 -6.09 -7.24 -4.81
CA LEU A 100 -7.02 -6.11 -4.73
C LEU A 100 -7.91 -6.19 -3.49
N LEU A 101 -8.49 -7.37 -3.19
CA LEU A 101 -9.28 -7.56 -1.96
C LEU A 101 -8.43 -7.30 -0.70
N LEU A 102 -7.19 -7.78 -0.69
CA LEU A 102 -6.23 -7.52 0.38
C LEU A 102 -5.97 -6.00 0.51
N ALA A 103 -5.74 -5.32 -0.60
CA ALA A 103 -5.52 -3.88 -0.65
C ALA A 103 -6.70 -3.09 -0.06
N PHE A 104 -7.94 -3.48 -0.39
CA PHE A 104 -9.13 -2.91 0.24
C PHE A 104 -9.16 -3.17 1.75
N GLY A 105 -8.77 -4.36 2.21
CA GLY A 105 -8.63 -4.67 3.63
C GLY A 105 -7.63 -3.74 4.34
N TYR A 106 -6.48 -3.46 3.74
CA TYR A 106 -5.51 -2.51 4.26
C TYR A 106 -6.04 -1.08 4.33
N ILE A 107 -6.77 -0.64 3.30
CA ILE A 107 -7.41 0.69 3.27
C ILE A 107 -8.47 0.78 4.37
N ALA A 108 -9.37 -0.20 4.47
CA ALA A 108 -10.41 -0.26 5.49
C ALA A 108 -9.80 -0.27 6.90
N TRP A 109 -8.72 -1.02 7.12
CA TRP A 109 -7.99 -1.05 8.38
C TRP A 109 -7.38 0.32 8.72
N GLY A 110 -6.74 0.99 7.76
CA GLY A 110 -6.20 2.35 7.97
C GLY A 110 -7.29 3.39 8.26
N VAL A 111 -8.45 3.31 7.59
CA VAL A 111 -9.61 4.17 7.85
C VAL A 111 -10.20 3.89 9.24
N TYR A 112 -10.34 2.61 9.61
CA TYR A 112 -10.86 2.21 10.91
C TYR A 112 -10.00 2.74 12.05
N GLU A 113 -8.67 2.59 11.96
CA GLU A 113 -7.77 3.10 13.00
C GLU A 113 -7.75 4.62 13.09
N THR A 114 -7.76 5.32 11.95
CA THR A 114 -7.84 6.79 11.93
C THR A 114 -9.13 7.32 12.55
N GLN A 115 -10.25 6.62 12.38
CA GLN A 115 -11.51 6.96 13.05
C GLN A 115 -11.49 6.64 14.55
N HIS A 116 -10.95 5.49 14.97
CA HIS A 116 -10.96 5.08 16.37
C HIS A 116 -9.96 5.88 17.24
N MET A 117 -8.83 6.32 16.69
CA MET A 117 -7.88 7.17 17.42
C MET A 117 -8.23 8.67 17.39
N ALA A 118 -9.12 9.11 16.49
CA ALA A 118 -9.61 10.50 16.46
C ALA A 118 -10.74 10.79 17.46
N VAL A 119 -11.29 9.75 18.12
CA VAL A 119 -12.39 9.84 19.09
C VAL A 119 -11.89 9.88 20.55
N ILE A 120 -10.57 9.89 20.77
CA ILE A 120 -9.94 9.99 22.10
C ILE A 120 -9.38 11.39 22.32
#